data_AF-A0A9D8NTL2-F1
#
_entry.id   AF-A0A9D8NTL2-F1
#
_cell.length_a   1.000
_cell.length_b   1.000
_cell.length_c   1.000
_cell.angle_alpha   90.00
_cell.angle_beta   90.00
_cell.angle_gamma   90.00
#
_symmetry.space_group_name_H-M   'P 1'
#
loop_
_entity.id
_entity.type
_entity.pdbx_description
1 polymer ?
#
loop_
_entity_poly.entity_id
_entity_poly.type
_entity_poly.pdbx_seq_one_letter_code
_entity_poly.pdbx_strand_id
1 'polypeptide(L)'
;MAWGLAIVTAVMLFVPLGLFLLRLSNSMLGDRPTMVRSTTDFCWVLFGLSGFLLGAIPVSLARLHDKVQLSALAGEAPALAASPWFWAAVHAGYFALVVVLAAVEMIGRRRRSCLYLIYPTHLTMLMVDAFWRLGWEAQTRSGAALVHLPPPEHAGPRPEIRWDDRPMAGVCEIDWGLLPEPRRAELERCLDDLLTAEHCGSLVPGAVLLVAAGALIMGSLALSVLQLMGLFPRF
;
A
#
# COMPACT_ATOMS: atom_id res chain seq x y z
N MET A 1 -30.52 -12.76 14.20
CA MET A 1 -29.28 -12.12 14.69
C MET A 1 -28.04 -12.44 13.84
N ALA A 2 -27.86 -13.65 13.31
CA ALA A 2 -26.67 -14.02 12.50
C ALA A 2 -26.41 -13.13 11.27
N TRP A 3 -27.47 -12.63 10.63
CA TRP A 3 -27.36 -11.78 9.43
C TRP A 3 -26.72 -10.41 9.69
N GLY A 4 -26.97 -9.81 10.85
CA GLY A 4 -26.39 -8.51 11.21
C GLY A 4 -24.87 -8.56 11.33
N LEU A 5 -24.36 -9.62 11.97
CA LEU A 5 -22.91 -9.84 12.12
C LEU A 5 -22.24 -10.10 10.76
N ALA A 6 -22.90 -10.85 9.86
CA ALA A 6 -22.40 -11.10 8.51
C ALA A 6 -22.28 -9.81 7.69
N ILE A 7 -23.28 -8.93 7.76
CA ILE A 7 -23.25 -7.62 7.09
C ILE A 7 -22.10 -6.76 7.62
N VAL A 8 -21.99 -6.62 8.94
CA VAL A 8 -20.94 -5.82 9.56
C VAL A 8 -19.56 -6.32 9.15
N THR A 9 -19.36 -7.64 9.14
CA THR A 9 -18.10 -8.26 8.74
C THR A 9 -17.79 -8.02 7.26
N ALA A 10 -18.79 -8.19 6.37
CA ALA A 10 -18.63 -7.93 4.94
C ALA A 10 -18.30 -6.46 4.66
N VAL A 11 -19.00 -5.52 5.32
CA VAL A 11 -18.75 -4.09 5.20
C VAL A 11 -17.34 -3.74 5.67
N MET A 12 -16.91 -4.24 6.83
CA MET A 12 -15.57 -4.00 7.35
C MET A 12 -14.46 -4.58 6.46
N LEU A 13 -14.71 -5.70 5.77
CA LEU A 13 -13.75 -6.33 4.87
C LEU A 13 -13.66 -5.64 3.52
N PHE A 14 -14.80 -5.44 2.87
CA PHE A 14 -14.84 -5.08 1.46
C PHE A 14 -14.88 -3.57 1.21
N VAL A 15 -15.40 -2.76 2.13
CA VAL A 15 -15.44 -1.30 1.92
C VAL A 15 -14.03 -0.70 1.92
N PRO A 16 -13.15 -0.95 2.91
CA PRO A 16 -11.81 -0.39 2.88
C PRO A 16 -11.01 -0.87 1.67
N LEU A 17 -11.14 -2.16 1.32
CA LEU A 17 -10.51 -2.74 0.14
C LEU A 17 -11.02 -2.10 -1.15
N GLY A 18 -12.33 -1.93 -1.31
CA GLY A 18 -12.93 -1.30 -2.47
C GLY A 18 -12.49 0.17 -2.62
N LEU A 19 -12.47 0.93 -1.53
CA LEU A 19 -11.95 2.30 -1.51
C LEU A 19 -10.47 2.37 -1.88
N PHE A 20 -9.65 1.44 -1.36
CA PHE A 20 -8.24 1.33 -1.74
C PHE A 20 -8.08 1.07 -3.24
N LEU A 21 -8.80 0.09 -3.78
CA LEU A 21 -8.75 -0.27 -5.20
C LEU A 21 -9.22 0.88 -6.10
N LEU A 22 -10.29 1.58 -5.72
CA LEU A 22 -10.78 2.75 -6.46
C LEU A 22 -9.76 3.90 -6.47
N ARG A 23 -9.12 4.17 -5.34
CA ARG A 23 -8.08 5.19 -5.23
C ARG A 23 -6.84 4.82 -6.05
N LEU A 24 -6.43 3.56 -6.01
CA LEU A 24 -5.33 3.04 -6.83
C LEU A 24 -5.68 3.13 -8.31
N SER A 25 -6.89 2.74 -8.70
CA SER A 25 -7.33 2.86 -10.08
C SER A 25 -7.38 4.31 -10.57
N ASN A 26 -7.85 5.25 -9.74
CA ASN A 26 -7.87 6.66 -10.11
C ASN A 26 -6.45 7.20 -10.36
N SER A 27 -5.47 6.71 -9.61
CA SER A 27 -4.06 7.05 -9.80
C SER A 27 -3.46 6.43 -11.08
N MET A 28 -4.00 5.28 -11.50
CA MET A 28 -3.57 4.55 -12.71
C MET A 28 -4.37 4.90 -13.98
N LEU A 29 -5.50 5.60 -13.85
CA LEU A 29 -6.32 6.09 -14.96
C LEU A 29 -6.09 7.57 -15.26
N GLY A 30 -5.19 8.22 -14.52
CA GLY A 30 -4.91 9.64 -14.69
C GLY A 30 -4.27 9.94 -16.04
N ASP A 31 -4.55 11.13 -16.56
CA ASP A 31 -3.94 11.63 -17.81
C ASP A 31 -2.49 12.10 -17.63
N ARG A 32 -1.95 12.02 -16.41
CA ARG A 32 -0.59 12.45 -16.06
C ARG A 32 0.05 11.47 -15.09
N PRO A 33 1.37 11.25 -15.18
CA PRO A 33 2.09 10.50 -14.18
C PRO A 33 1.90 11.14 -12.81
N THR A 34 1.68 10.32 -11.78
CA THR A 34 1.44 10.79 -10.42
C THR A 34 2.54 10.28 -9.50
N MET A 35 3.16 11.19 -8.77
CA MET A 35 4.15 10.87 -7.76
C MET A 35 3.48 10.76 -6.38
N VAL A 36 3.73 9.65 -5.68
CA VAL A 36 3.18 9.41 -4.34
C VAL A 36 4.29 8.91 -3.43
N ARG A 37 4.37 9.44 -2.21
CA ARG A 37 5.29 8.91 -1.20
C ARG A 37 4.94 7.45 -0.87
N SER A 38 5.93 6.56 -0.83
CA SER A 38 5.72 5.12 -0.60
C SER A 38 5.06 4.84 0.75
N THR A 39 5.29 5.70 1.75
CA THR A 39 4.60 5.66 3.05
C THR A 39 3.11 5.91 2.92
N THR A 40 2.70 6.92 2.14
CA THR A 40 1.29 7.20 1.88
C THR A 40 0.63 6.02 1.18
N ASP A 41 1.29 5.46 0.17
CA ASP A 41 0.77 4.28 -0.53
C ASP A 41 0.62 3.07 0.40
N PHE A 42 1.62 2.82 1.25
CA PHE A 42 1.56 1.76 2.24
C PHE A 42 0.44 1.96 3.27
N CYS A 43 0.17 3.19 3.72
CA CYS A 43 -0.98 3.48 4.58
C CYS A 43 -2.30 3.11 3.92
N TRP A 44 -2.42 3.33 2.60
CA TRP A 44 -3.59 2.93 1.83
C TRP A 44 -3.71 1.42 1.67
N VAL A 45 -2.59 0.71 1.52
CA VAL A 45 -2.55 -0.76 1.55
C VAL A 45 -3.00 -1.28 2.92
N LEU A 46 -2.48 -0.73 4.02
CA LEU A 46 -2.91 -1.08 5.38
C LEU A 46 -4.38 -0.79 5.60
N PHE A 47 -4.89 0.32 5.07
CA PHE A 47 -6.31 0.65 5.10
C PHE A 47 -7.12 -0.40 4.34
N GLY A 48 -6.73 -0.77 3.11
CA GLY A 48 -7.40 -1.82 2.34
C GLY A 48 -7.39 -3.19 3.02
N LEU A 49 -6.30 -3.53 3.71
CA LEU A 49 -6.15 -4.80 4.44
C LEU A 49 -6.73 -4.77 5.86
N SER A 50 -7.13 -3.60 6.37
CA SER A 50 -7.56 -3.42 7.77
C SER A 50 -8.71 -4.34 8.16
N GLY A 51 -9.68 -4.55 7.28
CA GLY A 51 -10.79 -5.48 7.52
C GLY A 51 -10.35 -6.93 7.69
N PHE A 52 -9.32 -7.36 6.96
CA PHE A 52 -8.76 -8.71 7.09
C PHE A 52 -7.93 -8.84 8.37
N LEU A 53 -7.08 -7.84 8.64
CA LEU A 53 -6.19 -7.83 9.80
C LEU A 53 -6.94 -7.71 11.12
N LEU A 54 -7.98 -6.88 11.17
CA LEU A 54 -8.73 -6.60 12.41
C LEU A 54 -10.01 -7.42 12.53
N GLY A 55 -10.50 -7.99 11.42
CA GLY A 55 -11.73 -8.78 11.38
C GLY A 55 -11.49 -10.26 11.13
N ALA A 56 -11.18 -10.62 9.87
CA ALA A 56 -11.16 -12.02 9.44
C ALA A 56 -10.16 -12.89 10.21
N ILE A 57 -8.95 -12.39 10.47
CA ILE A 57 -7.91 -13.15 11.18
C ILE A 57 -8.27 -13.31 12.67
N PRO A 58 -8.63 -12.26 13.42
CA PRO A 58 -9.11 -12.40 14.80
C PRO A 58 -10.33 -13.33 14.94
N VAL A 59 -11.30 -13.24 14.03
CA VAL A 59 -12.46 -14.16 14.03
C VAL A 59 -12.01 -15.60 13.79
N SER A 60 -11.04 -15.83 12.92
CA SER A 60 -10.50 -17.18 12.68
C SER A 60 -9.75 -17.71 13.90
N LEU A 61 -8.99 -16.86 14.61
CA LEU A 61 -8.34 -17.20 15.88
C LEU A 61 -9.37 -17.51 16.97
N ALA A 62 -10.45 -16.73 17.08
CA ALA A 62 -11.53 -17.00 18.01
C ALA A 62 -12.22 -18.35 17.74
N ARG A 63 -12.49 -18.67 16.47
CA ARG A 63 -13.04 -19.99 16.09
C ARG A 63 -12.09 -21.14 16.40
N LEU A 64 -10.78 -20.91 16.28
CA LEU A 64 -9.78 -21.90 16.66
C LEU A 64 -9.75 -22.09 18.19
N HIS A 65 -9.88 -21.00 18.96
CA HIS A 65 -10.05 -21.05 20.40
C HIS A 65 -11.27 -21.89 20.80
N ASP A 66 -12.44 -21.65 20.19
CA ASP A 66 -13.65 -22.42 20.47
C ASP A 66 -13.46 -23.92 20.19
N LYS A 67 -12.82 -24.25 19.06
CA LYS A 67 -12.51 -25.66 18.72
C LYS A 67 -11.58 -26.31 19.74
N VAL A 68 -10.57 -25.58 20.20
CA VAL A 68 -9.61 -26.06 21.22
C VAL A 68 -10.29 -26.21 22.58
N GLN A 69 -11.24 -25.34 22.94
CA GLN A 69 -12.04 -25.51 24.15
C GLN A 69 -12.91 -26.77 24.07
N LEU A 70 -13.57 -27.00 22.93
CA LEU A 70 -14.40 -28.20 22.73
C LEU A 70 -13.57 -29.49 22.81
N SER A 71 -12.38 -29.53 22.21
CA SER A 71 -11.49 -30.69 22.30
C SER A 71 -10.88 -30.86 23.70
N ALA A 72 -10.67 -29.78 24.44
CA ALA A 72 -10.25 -29.85 25.85
C ALA A 72 -11.35 -30.44 26.75
N LEU A 73 -12.61 -30.08 26.51
CA LEU A 73 -13.76 -30.68 27.20
C LEU A 73 -13.92 -32.17 26.88
N ALA A 74 -13.54 -32.60 25.67
CA ALA A 74 -13.47 -34.01 25.28
C ALA A 74 -12.24 -34.76 25.84
N GLY A 75 -11.32 -34.06 26.54
CA GLY A 75 -10.10 -34.64 27.10
C GLY A 75 -8.95 -34.84 26.11
N GLU A 76 -9.08 -34.32 24.89
CA GLU A 76 -8.14 -34.55 23.78
C GLU A 76 -7.06 -33.46 23.66
N ALA A 77 -7.26 -32.28 24.26
CA ALA A 77 -6.36 -31.14 24.14
C ALA A 77 -5.59 -30.84 25.44
N PRO A 78 -4.33 -30.32 25.33
CA PRO A 78 -3.55 -29.94 26.49
C PRO A 78 -4.19 -28.78 27.26
N ALA A 79 -4.23 -28.90 28.60
CA ALA A 79 -4.87 -27.93 29.50
C ALA A 79 -4.37 -26.48 29.32
N LEU A 80 -3.12 -26.29 28.90
CA LEU A 80 -2.56 -24.97 28.62
C LEU A 80 -3.25 -24.27 27.45
N ALA A 81 -3.58 -25.01 26.39
CA ALA A 81 -4.22 -24.47 25.18
C ALA A 81 -5.71 -24.16 25.41
N ALA A 82 -6.32 -24.72 26.46
CA ALA A 82 -7.67 -24.38 26.90
C ALA A 82 -7.73 -23.12 27.77
N SER A 83 -6.58 -22.58 28.20
CA SER A 83 -6.53 -21.42 29.08
C SER A 83 -6.93 -20.12 28.35
N PRO A 84 -7.83 -19.30 28.92
CA PRO A 84 -8.21 -18.01 28.32
C PRO A 84 -7.02 -17.04 28.25
N TRP A 85 -6.08 -17.13 29.20
CA TRP A 85 -4.87 -16.30 29.21
C TRP A 85 -3.91 -16.62 28.07
N PHE A 86 -3.81 -17.90 27.69
CA PHE A 86 -3.03 -18.32 26.52
C PHE A 86 -3.58 -17.65 25.26
N TRP A 87 -4.89 -17.71 25.04
CA TRP A 87 -5.51 -17.09 23.87
C TRP A 87 -5.47 -15.56 23.90
N ALA A 88 -5.56 -14.93 25.07
CA ALA A 88 -5.32 -13.50 25.21
C ALA A 88 -3.89 -13.13 24.78
N ALA A 89 -2.88 -13.93 25.18
CA ALA A 89 -1.51 -13.75 24.76
C ALA A 89 -1.31 -13.98 23.25
N VAL A 90 -1.99 -14.96 22.66
CA VAL A 90 -1.98 -15.19 21.20
C VAL A 90 -2.54 -14.00 20.43
N HIS A 91 -3.69 -13.45 20.85
CA HIS A 91 -4.27 -12.26 20.21
C HIS A 91 -3.38 -11.03 20.39
N ALA A 92 -2.84 -10.82 21.59
CA ALA A 92 -1.91 -9.72 21.86
C ALA A 92 -0.63 -9.83 21.03
N GLY A 93 -0.06 -11.03 20.94
CA GLY A 93 1.13 -11.31 20.12
C GLY A 93 0.87 -11.10 18.63
N TYR A 94 -0.28 -11.54 18.13
CA TYR A 94 -0.72 -11.27 16.76
C TYR A 94 -0.80 -9.76 16.49
N PHE A 95 -1.50 -9.01 17.34
CA PHE A 95 -1.65 -7.57 17.15
C PHE A 95 -0.31 -6.84 17.22
N ALA A 96 0.53 -7.18 18.20
CA ALA A 96 1.88 -6.63 18.32
C ALA A 96 2.72 -6.92 17.07
N LEU A 97 2.66 -8.14 16.54
CA LEU A 97 3.37 -8.52 15.32
C LEU A 97 2.92 -7.68 14.12
N VAL A 98 1.60 -7.51 13.91
CA VAL A 98 1.06 -6.70 12.81
C VAL A 98 1.54 -5.25 12.94
N VAL A 99 1.47 -4.66 14.13
CA VAL A 99 1.91 -3.28 14.37
C VAL A 99 3.41 -3.12 14.15
N VAL A 100 4.23 -4.04 14.66
CA VAL A 100 5.68 -4.00 14.49
C VAL A 100 6.06 -4.14 13.02
N LEU A 101 5.49 -5.11 12.30
CA LEU A 101 5.75 -5.28 10.87
C LEU A 101 5.34 -4.05 10.07
N ALA A 102 4.16 -3.47 10.35
CA ALA A 102 3.72 -2.24 9.72
C ALA A 102 4.66 -1.06 10.01
N ALA A 103 5.12 -0.92 11.26
CA ALA A 103 6.05 0.14 11.64
C ALA A 103 7.42 -0.02 10.96
N VAL A 104 7.97 -1.24 10.92
CA VAL A 104 9.25 -1.55 10.27
C VAL A 104 9.17 -1.26 8.76
N GLU A 105 8.13 -1.74 8.09
CA GLU A 105 7.88 -1.45 6.67
C GLU A 105 7.74 0.06 6.43
N MET A 106 6.97 0.75 7.27
CA MET A 106 6.76 2.19 7.12
C MET A 106 8.06 2.97 7.31
N ILE A 107 8.94 2.56 8.24
CA ILE A 107 10.26 3.17 8.44
C ILE A 107 11.14 2.94 7.20
N GLY A 108 11.19 1.72 6.67
CA GLY A 108 11.96 1.41 5.45
C GLY A 108 11.48 2.19 4.22
N ARG A 109 10.17 2.44 4.12
CA ARG A 109 9.54 3.17 3.01
C ARG A 109 9.66 4.68 3.11
N ARG A 110 10.12 5.24 4.25
CA ARG A 110 10.23 6.71 4.43
C ARG A 110 11.05 7.38 3.36
N ARG A 111 12.08 6.71 2.85
CA ARG A 111 13.03 7.24 1.84
C ARG A 111 12.66 6.84 0.42
N ARG A 112 11.42 6.39 0.19
CA ARG A 112 10.99 5.95 -1.13
C ARG A 112 9.76 6.71 -1.61
N SER A 113 9.68 6.93 -2.90
CA SER A 113 8.51 7.48 -3.59
C SER A 113 8.18 6.60 -4.79
N CYS A 114 6.90 6.39 -5.04
CA CYS A 114 6.40 5.63 -6.17
C CYS A 114 5.90 6.61 -7.23
N LEU A 115 6.23 6.37 -8.49
CA LEU A 115 5.78 7.15 -9.64
C LEU A 115 4.98 6.24 -10.55
N TYR A 116 3.70 6.55 -10.70
CA TYR A 116 2.75 5.75 -11.49
C TYR A 116 2.71 6.27 -12.93
N LEU A 117 2.46 5.37 -13.88
CA LEU A 117 2.23 5.69 -15.30
C LEU A 117 3.42 6.39 -15.97
N ILE A 118 4.66 6.00 -15.66
CA ILE A 118 5.84 6.54 -16.32
C ILE A 118 6.67 5.45 -16.99
N TYR A 119 7.23 5.74 -18.17
CA TYR A 119 8.28 4.89 -18.74
C TYR A 119 9.62 5.14 -18.02
N PRO A 120 10.39 4.10 -17.67
CA PRO A 120 11.67 4.26 -16.97
C PRO A 120 12.70 5.10 -17.74
N THR A 121 12.62 5.04 -19.07
CA THR A 121 13.45 5.85 -19.97
C THR A 121 13.15 7.33 -19.82
N HIS A 122 11.87 7.71 -19.74
CA HIS A 122 11.44 9.08 -19.51
C HIS A 122 11.82 9.56 -18.12
N LEU A 123 11.69 8.71 -17.09
CA LEU A 123 12.11 9.08 -15.74
C LEU A 123 13.60 9.45 -15.70
N THR A 124 14.46 8.69 -16.38
CA THR A 124 15.89 8.98 -16.41
C THR A 124 16.17 10.35 -17.04
N MET A 125 15.47 10.72 -18.12
CA MET A 125 15.58 12.04 -18.75
C MET A 125 15.08 13.15 -17.81
N LEU A 126 13.90 12.96 -17.21
CA LEU A 126 13.30 13.91 -16.28
C LEU A 126 14.14 14.15 -15.03
N MET A 127 14.80 13.12 -14.50
CA MET A 127 15.74 13.25 -13.39
C MET A 127 16.94 14.12 -13.78
N VAL A 128 17.51 13.93 -14.98
CA VAL A 128 18.61 14.75 -15.50
C VAL A 128 18.16 16.21 -15.64
N ASP A 129 16.98 16.45 -16.21
CA ASP A 129 16.43 17.81 -16.36
C ASP A 129 16.14 18.47 -15.01
N ALA A 130 15.62 17.70 -14.04
CA ALA A 130 15.37 18.19 -12.69
C ALA A 130 16.67 18.56 -11.97
N PHE A 131 17.72 17.73 -12.07
CA PHE A 131 19.03 18.07 -11.52
C PHE A 131 19.61 19.32 -12.18
N TRP A 132 19.49 19.45 -13.50
CA TRP A 132 19.96 20.62 -14.22
C TRP A 132 19.23 21.91 -13.79
N ARG A 133 17.90 21.86 -13.65
CA ARG A 133 17.08 23.00 -13.17
C ARG A 133 17.42 23.42 -11.74
N LEU A 134 17.75 22.46 -10.89
CA LEU A 134 18.16 22.72 -9.50
C LEU A 134 19.64 23.11 -9.36
N GLY A 135 20.41 23.08 -10.46
CA GLY A 135 21.84 23.35 -10.46
C GLY A 135 22.66 22.30 -9.71
N TRP A 136 22.18 21.06 -9.66
CA TRP A 136 22.86 19.95 -8.98
C TRP A 136 23.74 19.19 -9.97
N GLU A 137 24.98 18.91 -9.57
CA GLU A 137 25.88 18.07 -10.37
C GLU A 137 25.63 16.59 -10.06
N ALA A 138 24.99 15.88 -10.99
CA ALA A 138 24.69 14.46 -10.83
C ALA A 138 25.45 13.60 -11.84
N GLN A 139 26.02 12.49 -11.36
CA GLN A 139 26.53 11.43 -12.23
C GLN A 139 25.46 10.37 -12.40
N THR A 140 24.74 10.43 -13.51
CA THR A 140 23.65 9.52 -13.84
C THR A 140 24.20 8.23 -14.45
N ARG A 141 23.71 7.09 -13.96
CA ARG A 141 23.84 5.74 -14.52
C ARG A 141 22.42 5.19 -14.75
N SER A 142 22.28 4.16 -15.58
CA SER A 142 20.95 3.56 -15.82
C SER A 142 20.34 3.09 -14.49
N GLY A 143 19.24 3.72 -14.06
CA GLY A 143 18.54 3.40 -12.81
C GLY A 143 19.13 4.03 -11.54
N ALA A 144 20.14 4.90 -11.62
CA ALA A 144 20.72 5.54 -10.44
C ALA A 144 21.42 6.87 -10.75
N ALA A 145 21.44 7.79 -9.80
CA ALA A 145 22.24 9.02 -9.86
C ALA A 145 22.98 9.24 -8.55
N LEU A 146 24.28 9.52 -8.67
CA LEU A 146 25.09 9.98 -7.55
C LEU A 146 25.14 11.51 -7.58
N VAL A 147 24.52 12.15 -6.59
CA VAL A 147 24.27 13.60 -6.59
C VAL A 147 25.31 14.33 -5.74
N HIS A 148 25.86 15.41 -6.29
CA HIS A 148 26.71 16.35 -5.57
C HIS A 148 25.86 17.55 -5.16
N LEU A 149 25.61 17.65 -3.86
CA LEU A 149 24.84 18.75 -3.28
C LEU A 149 25.74 19.97 -3.05
N PRO A 150 25.29 21.20 -3.33
CA PRO A 150 26.04 22.40 -2.98
C PRO A 150 26.18 22.55 -1.44
N PRO A 151 27.24 23.22 -0.93
CA PRO A 151 27.43 23.49 0.50
C PRO A 151 26.22 24.21 1.12
N PRO A 152 25.90 24.03 2.42
CA PRO A 152 26.73 23.46 3.49
C PRO A 152 26.56 21.94 3.73
N GLU A 153 25.72 21.25 2.97
CA GLU A 153 25.38 19.83 3.20
C GLU A 153 26.48 18.83 2.77
N HIS A 154 27.61 19.33 2.27
CA HIS A 154 28.71 18.54 1.68
C HIS A 154 29.56 17.74 2.69
N ALA A 155 29.24 17.77 4.00
CA ALA A 155 30.03 17.12 5.03
C ALA A 155 29.77 15.59 5.18
N GLY A 156 28.80 15.03 4.43
CA GLY A 156 28.39 13.64 4.52
C GLY A 156 28.71 12.78 3.28
N PRO A 157 28.47 11.47 3.35
CA PRO A 157 28.52 10.59 2.19
C PRO A 157 27.56 11.09 1.09
N ARG A 158 28.02 11.03 -0.16
CA ARG A 158 27.25 11.51 -1.31
C ARG A 158 25.94 10.70 -1.44
N PRO A 159 24.77 11.36 -1.54
CA PRO A 159 23.52 10.65 -1.71
C PRO A 159 23.48 9.98 -3.07
N GLU A 160 23.22 8.66 -3.05
CA GLU A 160 22.89 7.88 -4.24
C GLU A 160 21.36 7.75 -4.30
N ILE A 161 20.76 8.31 -5.35
CA ILE A 161 19.34 8.16 -5.66
C ILE A 161 19.23 7.00 -6.64
N ARG A 162 18.37 6.01 -6.35
CA ARG A 162 18.12 4.88 -7.24
C ARG A 162 16.68 4.89 -7.71
N TRP A 163 16.42 4.43 -8.92
CA TRP A 163 15.06 4.20 -9.39
C TRP A 163 14.99 2.88 -10.14
N ASP A 164 14.06 2.03 -9.68
CA ASP A 164 13.83 0.70 -10.21
C ASP A 164 12.47 0.65 -10.91
N ASP A 165 12.45 0.04 -12.10
CA ASP A 165 11.21 -0.23 -12.82
C ASP A 165 10.52 -1.49 -12.30
N ARG A 166 9.21 -1.37 -12.07
CA ARG A 166 8.30 -2.51 -11.85
C ARG A 166 7.33 -2.55 -13.04
N PRO A 167 7.75 -3.10 -14.19
CA PRO A 167 6.98 -2.99 -15.45
C PRO A 167 5.60 -3.65 -15.34
N MET A 168 5.49 -4.74 -14.58
CA MET A 168 4.21 -5.44 -14.34
C MET A 168 3.22 -4.63 -13.50
N ALA A 169 3.71 -3.66 -12.72
CA ALA A 169 2.89 -2.80 -11.89
C ALA A 169 2.61 -1.44 -12.54
N GLY A 170 3.35 -1.05 -13.59
CA GLY A 170 3.29 0.32 -14.13
C GLY A 170 3.81 1.37 -13.15
N VAL A 171 4.73 0.97 -12.27
CA VAL A 171 5.25 1.80 -11.18
C VAL A 171 6.77 1.84 -11.28
N CYS A 172 7.33 3.02 -11.19
CA CYS A 172 8.74 3.20 -10.92
C CYS A 172 8.93 3.60 -9.45
N GLU A 173 9.79 2.89 -8.72
CA GLU A 173 10.08 3.18 -7.32
C GLU A 173 11.40 3.95 -7.24
N ILE A 174 11.38 5.15 -6.69
CA ILE A 174 12.55 5.99 -6.45
C ILE A 174 12.96 5.82 -4.99
N ASP A 175 14.19 5.37 -4.75
CA ASP A 175 14.87 5.38 -3.46
C ASP A 175 15.77 6.62 -3.37
N TRP A 176 15.44 7.53 -2.46
CA TRP A 176 16.17 8.77 -2.22
C TRP A 176 17.47 8.57 -1.44
N GLY A 177 17.74 7.37 -0.94
CA GLY A 177 18.99 7.04 -0.27
C GLY A 177 19.25 7.91 0.96
N LEU A 178 20.33 8.69 0.93
CA LEU A 178 20.73 9.59 2.02
C LEU A 178 20.41 11.07 1.73
N LEU A 179 19.58 11.35 0.72
CA LEU A 179 19.19 12.71 0.39
C LEU A 179 18.43 13.37 1.56
N PRO A 180 18.84 14.55 2.04
CA PRO A 180 18.13 15.27 3.09
C PRO A 180 16.68 15.56 2.69
N GLU A 181 15.74 15.45 3.63
CA GLU A 181 14.31 15.70 3.39
C GLU A 181 13.98 17.07 2.73
N PRO A 182 14.62 18.21 3.06
CA PRO A 182 14.34 19.47 2.36
C PRO A 182 14.73 19.43 0.87
N ARG A 183 15.88 18.80 0.56
CA ARG A 183 16.37 18.61 -0.81
C ARG A 183 15.51 17.64 -1.59
N ARG A 184 15.12 16.54 -0.94
CA ARG A 184 14.14 15.61 -1.51
C ARG A 184 12.86 16.36 -1.87
N ALA A 185 12.28 17.14 -0.96
CA ALA A 185 11.03 17.85 -1.22
C ALA A 185 11.16 18.90 -2.34
N GLU A 186 12.34 19.47 -2.53
CA GLU A 186 12.66 20.38 -3.65
C GLU A 186 12.70 19.62 -4.99
N LEU A 187 13.38 18.46 -5.01
CA LEU A 187 13.44 17.58 -6.19
C LEU A 187 12.09 16.95 -6.53
N GLU A 188 11.32 16.49 -5.54
CA GLU A 188 9.95 16.00 -5.73
C GLU A 188 9.06 17.07 -6.39
N ARG A 189 9.14 18.33 -5.93
CA ARG A 189 8.40 19.45 -6.55
C ARG A 189 8.85 19.74 -7.99
N CYS A 190 10.17 19.77 -8.24
CA CYS A 190 10.67 20.01 -9.59
C CYS A 190 10.29 18.87 -10.55
N LEU A 191 10.26 17.63 -10.08
CA LEU A 191 9.77 16.50 -10.85
C LEU A 191 8.29 16.64 -11.13
N ASP A 192 7.46 16.93 -10.13
CA ASP A 192 6.02 17.14 -10.31
C ASP A 192 5.72 18.23 -11.36
N ASP A 193 6.50 19.32 -11.38
CA ASP A 193 6.37 20.39 -12.39
C ASP A 193 6.77 19.94 -13.81
N LEU A 194 7.66 18.96 -13.92
CA LEU A 194 8.12 18.38 -15.19
C LEU A 194 7.20 17.25 -15.70
N LEU A 195 6.42 16.62 -14.82
CA LEU A 195 5.51 15.53 -15.17
C LEU A 195 4.31 16.05 -15.98
N THR A 196 4.44 15.98 -17.29
CA THR A 196 3.35 16.28 -18.24
C THR A 196 2.68 15.02 -18.79
N ALA A 197 1.51 15.18 -19.42
CA ALA A 197 0.76 14.09 -20.05
C ALA A 197 1.54 13.36 -21.16
N GLU A 198 2.55 14.00 -21.76
CA GLU A 198 3.39 13.41 -22.80
C GLU A 198 4.29 12.29 -22.27
N HIS A 199 4.52 12.27 -20.95
CA HIS A 199 5.35 11.26 -20.28
C HIS A 199 4.54 10.05 -19.80
N CYS A 200 3.21 10.06 -20.01
CA CYS A 200 2.35 8.97 -19.57
C CYS A 200 2.69 7.66 -20.29
N GLY A 201 2.88 6.60 -19.51
CA GLY A 201 2.91 5.24 -19.99
C GLY A 201 1.56 4.81 -20.56
N SER A 202 1.54 3.89 -21.53
CA SER A 202 0.29 3.28 -21.96
C SER A 202 -0.41 2.61 -20.79
N LEU A 203 -1.74 2.79 -20.68
CA LEU A 203 -2.62 2.12 -19.70
C LEU A 203 -2.17 0.68 -19.44
N VAL A 204 -1.71 0.41 -18.21
CA VAL A 204 -1.35 -0.95 -17.82
C VAL A 204 -2.66 -1.74 -17.71
N PRO A 205 -2.81 -2.91 -18.36
CA PRO A 205 -3.98 -3.77 -18.24
C PRO A 205 -4.41 -4.04 -16.79
N GLY A 206 -3.45 -3.98 -15.86
CA GLY A 206 -3.67 -4.03 -14.41
C GLY A 206 -4.59 -2.94 -13.87
N ALA A 207 -4.57 -1.72 -14.39
CA ALA A 207 -5.44 -0.62 -13.96
C ALA A 207 -6.92 -0.95 -14.22
N VAL A 208 -7.23 -1.43 -15.42
CA VAL A 208 -8.59 -1.84 -15.81
C VAL A 208 -9.06 -3.03 -14.97
N LEU A 209 -8.18 -3.99 -14.72
CA LEU A 209 -8.48 -5.12 -13.83
C LEU A 209 -8.74 -4.67 -12.38
N LEU A 210 -7.98 -3.71 -11.87
CA LEU A 210 -8.19 -3.14 -10.53
C LEU A 210 -9.52 -2.40 -10.42
N VAL A 211 -9.91 -1.61 -11.43
CA VAL A 211 -11.23 -0.96 -11.50
C VAL A 211 -12.33 -2.02 -11.49
N ALA A 212 -12.22 -3.03 -12.37
CA ALA A 212 -13.22 -4.08 -12.46
C ALA A 212 -13.33 -4.85 -11.14
N ALA A 213 -12.21 -5.18 -10.49
CA ALA A 213 -12.20 -5.82 -9.19
C ALA A 213 -12.84 -4.94 -8.10
N GLY A 214 -12.48 -3.66 -8.03
CA GLY A 214 -13.08 -2.72 -7.08
C GLY A 214 -14.59 -2.56 -7.27
N ALA A 215 -15.03 -2.39 -8.53
CA ALA A 215 -16.44 -2.28 -8.87
C ALA A 215 -17.22 -3.56 -8.59
N LEU A 216 -16.66 -4.75 -8.86
CA LEU A 216 -17.27 -6.03 -8.54
C LEU A 216 -17.39 -6.24 -7.03
N ILE A 217 -16.36 -5.89 -6.26
CA ILE A 217 -16.37 -6.00 -4.80
C ILE A 217 -17.44 -5.06 -4.21
N MET A 218 -17.45 -3.79 -4.62
CA MET A 218 -18.42 -2.81 -4.11
C MET A 218 -19.85 -3.12 -4.57
N GLY A 219 -20.02 -3.53 -5.83
CA GLY A 219 -21.31 -3.91 -6.41
C GLY A 219 -21.89 -5.16 -5.76
N SER A 220 -21.08 -6.21 -5.55
CA SER A 220 -21.51 -7.43 -4.86
C SER A 220 -21.87 -7.17 -3.39
N LEU A 221 -21.12 -6.30 -2.70
CA LEU A 221 -21.47 -5.85 -1.35
C LEU A 221 -22.81 -5.11 -1.34
N ALA A 222 -23.01 -4.14 -2.24
CA ALA A 222 -24.24 -3.38 -2.32
C ALA A 222 -25.46 -4.28 -2.62
N LEU A 223 -25.32 -5.21 -3.57
CA LEU A 223 -26.35 -6.21 -3.88
C LEU A 223 -26.67 -7.09 -2.67
N SER A 224 -25.64 -7.57 -1.96
CA SER A 224 -25.83 -8.39 -0.75
C SER A 224 -26.59 -7.63 0.33
N VAL A 225 -26.25 -6.35 0.56
CA VAL A 225 -26.96 -5.48 1.52
C VAL A 225 -28.40 -5.24 1.10
N LEU A 226 -28.66 -4.95 -0.18
CA LEU A 226 -30.02 -4.72 -0.70
C LEU A 226 -30.91 -5.96 -0.60
N GLN A 227 -30.37 -7.14 -0.93
CA GLN A 227 -31.07 -8.43 -0.75
C GLN A 227 -31.41 -8.68 0.72
N LEU A 228 -30.50 -8.34 1.63
CA LEU A 228 -30.69 -8.48 3.07
C LEU A 228 -31.73 -7.51 3.64
N MET A 229 -31.84 -6.31 3.07
CA MET A 229 -32.88 -5.34 3.45
C MET A 229 -34.27 -5.68 2.88
N GLY A 230 -34.40 -6.77 2.11
CA GLY A 230 -35.67 -7.18 1.50
C GLY A 230 -36.12 -6.27 0.35
N LEU A 231 -35.22 -5.45 -0.19
CA LEU A 231 -35.50 -4.51 -1.28
C LEU A 231 -35.45 -5.17 -2.68
N PHE A 232 -35.03 -6.44 -2.75
CA PHE A 232 -35.05 -7.24 -3.97
C PHE A 232 -35.80 -8.57 -3.75
N PRO A 233 -36.61 -9.02 -4.72
CA PRO A 233 -37.19 -10.35 -4.69
C PRO A 233 -36.08 -11.42 -4.70
N ARG A 234 -36.21 -12.43 -3.86
CA ARG A 234 -35.34 -13.61 -3.88
C ARG A 234 -35.60 -14.36 -5.19
N PHE A 235 -34.65 -14.32 -6.11
CA PHE A 235 -34.63 -15.17 -7.29
C PHE A 235 -34.04 -16.54 -6.95
#